data_AF-A0A530BWH6-F1
#
_entry.id   AF-A0A530BWH6-F1
#
_cell.length_a   1.000
_cell.length_b   1.000
_cell.length_c   1.000
_cell.angle_alpha   90.00
_cell.angle_beta   90.00
_cell.angle_gamma   90.00
#
_symmetry.space_group_name_H-M   'P 1'
#
loop_
_entity.id
_entity.type
_entity.pdbx_description
1 polymer ?
#
loop_
_entity_poly.entity_id
_entity_poly.type
_entity_poly.pdbx_seq_one_letter_code
_entity_poly.pdbx_strand_id
1 'polypeptide(L)'
;MTRVIVYQIPAHKRSMLVGAAMAQGIHRVGDMVSVMPSTAYRSPDADIAVFYGFDETLQAVFKGYREAGLPVVYVDLGYWGRKDLGRWTGFHKVSVNNRHPTAYFQSKRHDGSRLAQFGLEFKEWTTGRHILVAGTSDKGAIVDGFAPEEWERWAVAELRRHTDRRIIYRAKPSWLGARPIAGAEFQQTREDVRKMLVDCHAVVTHHSNVSIDGLIAGVPAFCIEGVASPLALYDLSRIEEPRRHGDREQLMRDISWCQFNVHEMTDGVAWRHLKEEGLLN
;
A
#
# COMPACT_ATOMS: atom_id res chain seq x y z
N MET A 1 -25.54 15.37 7.97
CA MET A 1 -25.14 14.40 6.93
C MET A 1 -23.89 14.94 6.27
N THR A 2 -22.83 14.16 6.19
CA THR A 2 -21.56 14.61 5.59
C THR A 2 -21.70 14.59 4.07
N ARG A 3 -21.22 15.63 3.38
CA ARG A 3 -21.15 15.69 1.92
C ARG A 3 -19.84 15.07 1.46
N VAL A 4 -19.93 14.10 0.57
CA VAL A 4 -18.78 13.34 0.06
C VAL A 4 -18.77 13.40 -1.46
N ILE A 5 -17.61 13.65 -2.05
CA ILE A 5 -17.42 13.45 -3.50
C ILE A 5 -16.48 12.28 -3.74
N VAL A 6 -16.96 11.34 -4.55
CA VAL A 6 -16.14 10.26 -5.07
C VAL A 6 -15.61 10.66 -6.45
N TYR A 7 -14.31 10.93 -6.53
CA TYR A 7 -13.63 11.25 -7.77
C TYR A 7 -13.19 9.98 -8.50
N GLN A 8 -13.51 9.90 -9.79
CA GLN A 8 -13.16 8.77 -10.66
C GLN A 8 -12.28 9.21 -11.82
N ILE A 9 -11.23 8.45 -12.12
CA ILE A 9 -10.40 8.68 -13.30
C ILE A 9 -11.21 8.29 -14.56
N PRO A 10 -11.42 9.20 -15.53
CA PRO A 10 -12.17 8.89 -16.75
C PRO A 10 -11.62 7.66 -17.48
N ALA A 11 -12.51 6.77 -17.94
CA ALA A 11 -12.19 5.52 -18.64
C ALA A 11 -11.33 4.49 -17.88
N HIS A 12 -10.86 4.79 -16.66
CA HIS A 12 -10.11 3.84 -15.85
C HIS A 12 -11.05 2.87 -15.13
N LYS A 13 -11.26 1.69 -15.72
CA LYS A 13 -12.26 0.70 -15.27
C LYS A 13 -12.23 0.39 -13.77
N ARG A 14 -11.03 0.21 -13.19
CA ARG A 14 -10.90 -0.08 -11.75
C ARG A 14 -11.22 1.14 -10.87
N SER A 15 -10.96 2.36 -11.35
CA SER A 15 -11.30 3.58 -10.61
C SER A 15 -12.81 3.78 -10.57
N MET A 16 -13.47 3.58 -11.72
CA MET A 16 -14.93 3.63 -11.81
C MET A 16 -15.62 2.55 -10.97
N LEU A 17 -15.12 1.31 -11.01
CA LEU A 17 -15.66 0.20 -10.21
C LEU A 17 -15.57 0.48 -8.71
N VAL A 18 -14.37 0.79 -8.22
CA VAL A 18 -14.12 1.02 -6.79
C VAL A 18 -14.82 2.28 -6.31
N GLY A 19 -14.79 3.34 -7.12
CA GLY A 19 -15.51 4.58 -6.82
C GLY A 19 -17.02 4.35 -6.73
N ALA A 20 -17.62 3.59 -7.65
CA ALA A 20 -19.04 3.27 -7.58
C ALA A 20 -19.39 2.44 -6.33
N ALA A 21 -18.54 1.48 -5.95
CA ALA A 21 -18.72 0.70 -4.73
C ALA A 21 -18.66 1.57 -3.47
N MET A 22 -17.64 2.43 -3.36
CA MET A 22 -17.54 3.39 -2.26
C MET A 22 -18.75 4.32 -2.22
N ALA A 23 -19.19 4.87 -3.37
CA ALA A 23 -20.36 5.75 -3.42
C ALA A 23 -21.63 5.06 -2.90
N GLN A 24 -21.87 3.82 -3.30
CA GLN A 24 -23.00 3.04 -2.78
C GLN A 24 -22.89 2.80 -1.27
N GLY A 25 -21.70 2.46 -0.76
CA GLY A 25 -21.47 2.28 0.66
C GLY A 25 -21.71 3.54 1.48
N ILE A 26 -21.18 4.68 1.02
CA ILE A 26 -21.35 6.00 1.64
C ILE A 26 -22.85 6.34 1.72
N HIS A 27 -23.58 6.16 0.62
CA HIS A 27 -25.03 6.40 0.58
C HIS A 27 -25.79 5.51 1.56
N ARG A 28 -25.47 4.21 1.62
CA ARG A 28 -26.10 3.25 2.55
C ARG A 28 -25.90 3.60 4.02
N VAL A 29 -24.77 4.22 4.36
CA VAL A 29 -24.48 4.68 5.73
C VAL A 29 -25.21 5.99 6.07
N GLY A 30 -25.80 6.66 5.08
CA GLY A 30 -26.65 7.85 5.27
C GLY A 30 -25.94 9.18 5.00
N ASP A 31 -24.72 9.16 4.43
CA ASP A 31 -24.03 10.36 3.99
C ASP A 31 -24.43 10.75 2.55
N MET A 32 -24.34 12.04 2.24
CA MET A 32 -24.66 12.56 0.92
C MET A 32 -23.46 12.34 -0.01
N VAL A 33 -23.68 11.70 -1.15
CA VAL A 33 -22.60 11.37 -2.08
C VAL A 33 -22.90 11.80 -3.50
N SER A 34 -21.89 12.40 -4.14
CA SER A 34 -21.84 12.69 -5.57
C SER A 34 -20.65 11.98 -6.19
N VAL A 35 -20.78 11.55 -7.44
CA VAL A 35 -19.68 10.96 -8.21
C VAL A 35 -19.29 11.93 -9.32
N MET A 36 -17.99 12.24 -9.42
CA MET A 36 -17.48 13.19 -10.40
C MET A 36 -16.23 12.66 -11.10
N PRO A 37 -15.98 13.01 -12.36
CA PRO A 37 -14.68 12.74 -12.98
C PRO A 37 -13.60 13.56 -12.27
N SER A 38 -12.42 12.98 -12.05
CA SER A 38 -11.30 13.66 -11.40
C SER A 38 -10.85 14.93 -12.15
N THR A 39 -11.08 14.99 -13.46
CA THR A 39 -10.82 16.17 -14.31
C THR A 39 -11.77 17.34 -14.07
N ALA A 40 -12.90 17.14 -13.38
CA ALA A 40 -13.81 18.21 -12.98
C ALA A 40 -13.38 18.91 -11.69
N TYR A 41 -12.42 18.38 -10.94
CA TYR A 41 -11.91 19.01 -9.73
C TYR A 41 -11.34 20.40 -10.02
N ARG A 42 -11.66 21.37 -9.16
CA ARG A 42 -11.14 22.75 -9.21
C ARG A 42 -10.63 23.20 -7.84
N SER A 43 -11.44 22.97 -6.81
CA SER A 43 -11.15 23.22 -5.40
C SER A 43 -12.04 22.30 -4.55
N PRO A 44 -11.76 22.12 -3.25
CA PRO A 44 -12.65 21.38 -2.37
C PRO A 44 -14.05 22.02 -2.32
N ASP A 45 -15.07 21.19 -2.49
CA ASP A 45 -16.49 21.57 -2.62
C ASP A 45 -17.44 20.65 -1.83
N ALA A 46 -16.90 19.61 -1.20
CA ALA A 46 -17.54 18.73 -0.25
C ALA A 46 -16.69 18.61 1.02
N ASP A 47 -17.22 17.93 2.03
CA ASP A 47 -16.57 17.79 3.33
C ASP A 47 -15.49 16.71 3.28
N ILE A 48 -15.65 15.69 2.41
CA ILE A 48 -14.70 14.59 2.22
C ILE A 48 -14.54 14.26 0.74
N ALA A 49 -13.31 14.01 0.29
CA ALA A 49 -13.02 13.40 -1.02
C ALA A 49 -12.67 11.91 -0.89
N VAL A 50 -13.12 11.10 -1.84
CA VAL A 50 -12.76 9.68 -1.95
C VAL A 50 -12.33 9.36 -3.37
N PHE A 51 -11.27 8.57 -3.55
CA PHE A 51 -10.88 8.12 -4.90
C PHE A 51 -10.02 6.86 -4.91
N TYR A 52 -10.00 6.19 -6.06
CA TYR A 52 -9.11 5.08 -6.34
C TYR A 52 -7.99 5.49 -7.32
N GLY A 53 -6.75 5.18 -6.95
CA GLY A 53 -5.54 5.50 -7.73
C GLY A 53 -4.97 6.88 -7.39
N PHE A 54 -3.87 7.25 -8.04
CA PHE A 54 -3.10 8.45 -7.68
C PHE A 54 -2.46 9.14 -8.90
N ASP A 55 -3.21 9.33 -9.98
CA ASP A 55 -2.74 10.12 -11.13
C ASP A 55 -2.63 11.62 -10.81
N GLU A 56 -2.17 12.41 -11.77
CA GLU A 56 -1.96 13.86 -11.60
C GLU A 56 -3.26 14.58 -11.17
N THR A 57 -4.41 14.15 -11.71
CA THR A 57 -5.71 14.75 -11.35
C THR A 57 -6.09 14.43 -9.90
N LEU A 58 -5.86 13.19 -9.45
CA LEU A 58 -6.13 12.79 -8.07
C LEU A 58 -5.08 13.32 -7.08
N GLN A 59 -3.86 13.59 -7.53
CA GLN A 59 -2.87 14.34 -6.74
C GLN A 59 -3.35 15.77 -6.46
N ALA A 60 -3.97 16.43 -7.45
CA ALA A 60 -4.58 17.75 -7.24
C ALA A 60 -5.74 17.69 -6.24
N VAL A 61 -6.62 16.68 -6.34
CA VAL A 61 -7.70 16.43 -5.36
C VAL A 61 -7.12 16.24 -3.96
N PHE A 62 -6.15 15.31 -3.82
CA PHE A 62 -5.49 15.02 -2.55
C PHE A 62 -4.90 16.30 -1.95
N LYS A 63 -4.07 17.01 -2.72
CA LYS A 63 -3.40 18.23 -2.26
C LYS A 63 -4.40 19.28 -1.78
N GLY A 64 -5.41 19.62 -2.58
CA GLY A 64 -6.29 20.73 -2.21
C GLY A 64 -7.20 20.43 -1.02
N TYR A 65 -7.68 19.20 -0.86
CA TYR A 65 -8.41 18.83 0.36
C TYR A 65 -7.48 18.82 1.59
N ARG A 66 -6.24 18.33 1.46
CA ARG A 66 -5.25 18.37 2.55
C ARG A 66 -4.89 19.81 2.96
N GLU A 67 -4.69 20.71 2.00
CA GLU A 67 -4.42 22.13 2.25
C GLU A 67 -5.61 22.85 2.90
N ALA A 68 -6.85 22.44 2.60
CA ALA A 68 -8.05 22.93 3.25
C ALA A 68 -8.31 22.33 4.65
N GLY A 69 -7.46 21.41 5.12
CA GLY A 69 -7.66 20.69 6.38
C GLY A 69 -8.82 19.69 6.35
N LEU A 70 -9.29 19.31 5.16
CA LEU A 70 -10.43 18.40 4.96
C LEU A 70 -9.96 16.94 4.78
N PRO A 71 -10.75 15.95 5.21
CA PRO A 71 -10.41 14.55 5.02
C PRO A 71 -10.37 14.11 3.55
N VAL A 72 -9.40 13.25 3.23
CA VAL A 72 -9.30 12.56 1.94
C VAL A 72 -9.14 11.06 2.15
N VAL A 73 -10.02 10.26 1.56
CA VAL A 73 -9.92 8.81 1.56
C VAL A 73 -9.29 8.31 0.27
N TYR A 74 -8.08 7.80 0.40
CA TYR A 74 -7.30 7.19 -0.65
C TYR A 74 -7.55 5.68 -0.72
N VAL A 75 -7.83 5.17 -1.93
CA VAL A 75 -8.00 3.74 -2.20
C VAL A 75 -7.02 3.27 -3.27
N ASP A 76 -6.39 2.12 -3.07
CA ASP A 76 -5.43 1.55 -4.02
C ASP A 76 -5.29 0.02 -3.85
N LEU A 77 -4.30 -0.60 -4.48
CA LEU A 77 -3.99 -2.03 -4.36
C LEU A 77 -3.88 -2.47 -2.89
N GLY A 78 -4.62 -3.53 -2.54
CA GLY A 78 -4.59 -4.13 -1.21
C GLY A 78 -3.20 -4.66 -0.81
N TYR A 79 -3.02 -4.84 0.49
CA TYR A 79 -1.79 -5.39 1.06
C TYR A 79 -1.66 -6.88 0.71
N TRP A 80 -2.76 -7.62 0.77
CA TRP A 80 -2.88 -9.01 0.32
C TRP A 80 -4.29 -9.28 -0.23
N GLY A 81 -4.57 -10.51 -0.69
CA GLY A 81 -5.91 -10.88 -1.19
C GLY A 81 -6.34 -10.14 -2.46
N ARG A 82 -5.38 -9.65 -3.24
CA ARG A 82 -5.64 -8.91 -4.48
C ARG A 82 -6.11 -9.83 -5.60
N LYS A 83 -6.97 -9.29 -6.47
CA LYS A 83 -7.28 -9.86 -7.79
C LYS A 83 -6.92 -8.83 -8.85
N ASP A 84 -5.65 -8.81 -9.23
CA ASP A 84 -5.08 -7.75 -10.07
C ASP A 84 -5.51 -7.85 -11.55
N LEU A 85 -6.01 -9.02 -11.96
CA LEU A 85 -6.59 -9.24 -13.28
C LEU A 85 -8.11 -9.45 -13.18
N GLY A 86 -8.82 -9.08 -14.25
CA GLY A 86 -10.25 -9.34 -14.39
C GLY A 86 -11.13 -8.36 -13.60
N ARG A 87 -12.11 -8.86 -12.84
CA ARG A 87 -13.17 -8.05 -12.23
C ARG A 87 -12.74 -7.20 -11.03
N TRP A 88 -11.47 -7.26 -10.62
CA TRP A 88 -10.92 -6.54 -9.48
C TRP A 88 -11.75 -6.65 -8.19
N THR A 89 -12.32 -7.84 -7.93
CA THR A 89 -13.13 -8.12 -6.73
C THR A 89 -12.30 -8.52 -5.51
N GLY A 90 -10.97 -8.43 -5.61
CA GLY A 90 -10.08 -8.64 -4.47
C GLY A 90 -10.09 -7.44 -3.51
N PHE A 91 -9.11 -7.42 -2.62
CA PHE A 91 -8.97 -6.36 -1.61
C PHE A 91 -8.20 -5.15 -2.12
N HIS A 92 -8.57 -3.99 -1.57
CA HIS A 92 -8.02 -2.69 -1.85
C HIS A 92 -7.70 -2.00 -0.53
N LYS A 93 -6.51 -1.41 -0.42
CA LYS A 93 -6.17 -0.64 0.77
C LYS A 93 -7.00 0.63 0.80
N VAL A 94 -7.39 1.05 2.00
CA VAL A 94 -8.11 2.29 2.25
C VAL A 94 -7.33 3.06 3.31
N SER A 95 -7.06 4.33 3.05
CA SER A 95 -6.30 5.17 3.96
C SER A 95 -6.82 6.60 3.95
N VAL A 96 -7.00 7.18 5.13
CA VAL A 96 -7.39 8.58 5.31
C VAL A 96 -6.14 9.47 5.41
N ASN A 97 -6.15 10.58 4.68
CA ASN A 97 -5.19 11.69 4.73
C ASN A 97 -3.74 11.38 4.34
N ASN A 98 -3.45 10.13 3.93
CA ASN A 98 -2.14 9.70 3.49
C ASN A 98 -2.27 8.47 2.58
N ARG A 99 -1.24 8.15 1.78
CA ARG A 99 -1.18 6.94 0.93
C ARG A 99 -1.08 5.64 1.74
N HIS A 100 -0.66 5.73 3.00
CA HIS A 100 -0.61 4.64 3.96
C HIS A 100 -1.21 5.10 5.31
N PRO A 101 -1.94 4.24 6.03
CA PRO A 101 -2.64 4.59 7.26
C PRO A 101 -1.71 4.65 8.48
N THR A 102 -0.40 4.89 8.28
CA THR A 102 0.66 4.76 9.29
C THR A 102 0.46 5.65 10.52
N ALA A 103 -0.31 6.74 10.39
CA ALA A 103 -0.61 7.63 11.49
C ALA A 103 -1.61 7.07 12.53
N TYR A 104 -2.43 6.07 12.17
CA TYR A 104 -3.54 5.64 13.03
C TYR A 104 -3.85 4.15 13.04
N PHE A 105 -3.35 3.34 12.09
CA PHE A 105 -3.80 1.95 11.94
C PHE A 105 -3.55 1.05 13.16
N GLN A 106 -2.60 1.43 14.03
CA GLN A 106 -2.31 0.74 15.29
C GLN A 106 -2.76 1.53 16.53
N SER A 107 -3.56 2.59 16.35
CA SER A 107 -4.09 3.37 17.48
C SER A 107 -5.01 2.52 18.36
N LYS A 108 -5.61 1.48 17.78
CA LYS A 108 -6.36 0.43 18.47
C LYS A 108 -5.76 -0.92 18.11
N ARG A 109 -5.71 -1.81 19.10
CA ARG A 109 -5.29 -3.20 18.92
C ARG A 109 -6.49 -4.02 18.47
N HIS A 110 -6.49 -4.48 17.22
CA HIS A 110 -7.62 -5.24 16.67
C HIS A 110 -7.53 -6.73 17.02
N ASP A 111 -8.69 -7.38 17.14
CA ASP A 111 -8.76 -8.83 17.35
C ASP A 111 -8.45 -9.63 16.06
N GLY A 112 -8.43 -10.96 16.18
CA GLY A 112 -8.12 -11.87 15.07
C GLY A 112 -9.27 -12.13 14.08
N SER A 113 -10.49 -11.62 14.34
CA SER A 113 -11.69 -12.03 13.60
C SER A 113 -11.63 -11.68 12.12
N ARG A 114 -11.10 -10.50 11.79
CA ARG A 114 -10.92 -10.04 10.41
C ARG A 114 -9.74 -10.75 9.73
N LEU A 115 -8.62 -10.91 10.43
CA LEU A 115 -7.45 -11.61 9.90
C LEU A 115 -7.76 -13.07 9.52
N ALA A 116 -8.58 -13.76 10.33
CA ALA A 116 -8.97 -15.15 10.11
C ALA A 116 -9.66 -15.37 8.76
N GLN A 117 -10.32 -14.36 8.19
CA GLN A 117 -10.99 -14.44 6.88
C GLN A 117 -10.01 -14.57 5.70
N PHE A 118 -8.73 -14.23 5.91
CA PHE A 118 -7.72 -14.25 4.87
C PHE A 118 -6.93 -15.56 4.79
N GLY A 119 -7.01 -16.41 5.82
CA GLY A 119 -6.26 -17.68 5.87
C GLY A 119 -4.75 -17.50 5.70
N LEU A 120 -4.18 -16.43 6.28
CA LEU A 120 -2.73 -16.20 6.20
C LEU A 120 -1.98 -17.21 7.07
N GLU A 121 -0.93 -17.79 6.52
CA GLU A 121 -0.02 -18.70 7.23
C GLU A 121 1.29 -17.95 7.52
N PHE A 122 1.58 -17.75 8.81
CA PHE A 122 2.81 -17.10 9.25
C PHE A 122 3.91 -18.14 9.39
N LYS A 123 5.00 -17.97 8.63
CA LYS A 123 6.16 -18.85 8.75
C LYS A 123 7.08 -18.39 9.89
N GLU A 124 7.83 -19.32 10.48
CA GLU A 124 8.90 -18.98 11.42
C GLU A 124 9.94 -18.05 10.78
N TRP A 125 10.63 -17.25 11.59
CA TRP A 125 11.68 -16.37 11.09
C TRP A 125 12.79 -17.18 10.41
N THR A 126 13.20 -16.77 9.21
CA THR A 126 14.23 -17.49 8.43
C THR A 126 15.43 -16.60 8.13
N THR A 127 16.61 -17.20 8.04
CA THR A 127 17.77 -16.57 7.40
C THR A 127 17.86 -17.04 5.95
N GLY A 128 18.58 -16.30 5.12
CA GLY A 128 18.68 -16.62 3.70
C GLY A 128 19.98 -16.12 3.07
N ARG A 129 20.15 -16.41 1.79
CA ARG A 129 21.38 -16.10 1.04
C ARG A 129 21.26 -14.88 0.14
N HIS A 130 20.05 -14.39 -0.14
CA HIS A 130 19.86 -13.17 -0.95
C HIS A 130 18.99 -12.12 -0.27
N ILE A 131 19.19 -10.87 -0.70
CA ILE A 131 18.37 -9.72 -0.32
C ILE A 131 17.48 -9.37 -1.51
N LEU A 132 16.20 -9.15 -1.25
CA LEU A 132 15.24 -8.73 -2.26
C LEU A 132 15.00 -7.22 -2.16
N VAL A 133 15.50 -6.44 -3.11
CA VAL A 133 15.18 -5.02 -3.27
C VAL A 133 13.92 -4.91 -4.14
N ALA A 134 12.78 -4.60 -3.52
CA ALA A 134 11.51 -4.43 -4.22
C ALA A 134 11.31 -2.96 -4.61
N GLY A 135 11.41 -2.69 -5.92
CA GLY A 135 11.31 -1.35 -6.48
C GLY A 135 9.90 -0.80 -6.61
N THR A 136 9.83 0.50 -6.84
CA THR A 136 8.61 1.24 -7.17
C THR A 136 8.45 1.40 -8.69
N SER A 137 7.37 2.07 -9.12
CA SER A 137 7.23 2.56 -10.51
C SER A 137 7.84 3.96 -10.64
N ASP A 138 8.21 4.37 -11.85
CA ASP A 138 8.49 5.78 -12.20
C ASP A 138 7.50 6.77 -11.58
N LYS A 139 6.20 6.55 -11.75
CA LYS A 139 5.14 7.38 -11.17
C LYS A 139 5.22 7.42 -9.64
N GLY A 140 5.57 6.29 -9.02
CA GLY A 140 5.70 6.22 -7.56
C GLY A 140 6.92 7.01 -7.07
N ALA A 141 8.05 6.87 -7.76
CA ALA A 141 9.26 7.65 -7.47
C ALA A 141 8.99 9.16 -7.59
N ILE A 142 8.37 9.60 -8.69
CA ILE A 142 8.07 11.03 -8.93
C ILE A 142 7.15 11.60 -7.85
N VAL A 143 6.11 10.85 -7.44
CA VAL A 143 5.20 11.25 -6.36
C VAL A 143 5.94 11.42 -5.03
N ASP A 144 6.98 10.62 -4.79
CA ASP A 144 7.80 10.67 -3.59
C ASP A 144 9.01 11.62 -3.74
N GLY A 145 9.10 12.37 -4.83
CA GLY A 145 10.14 13.38 -5.06
C GLY A 145 11.47 12.84 -5.58
N PHE A 146 11.49 11.59 -6.05
CA PHE A 146 12.67 10.94 -6.61
C PHE A 146 12.64 10.91 -8.15
N ALA A 147 13.83 10.93 -8.76
CA ALA A 147 13.97 10.45 -10.13
C ALA A 147 13.67 8.94 -10.19
N PRO A 148 13.16 8.42 -11.32
CA PRO A 148 12.96 6.98 -11.48
C PRO A 148 14.24 6.19 -11.16
N GLU A 149 14.13 5.11 -10.37
CA GLU A 149 15.23 4.28 -9.86
C GLU A 149 16.24 4.94 -8.90
N GLU A 150 16.09 6.22 -8.56
CA GLU A 150 17.06 6.91 -7.70
C GLU A 150 17.20 6.22 -6.33
N TRP A 151 16.07 5.95 -5.66
CA TRP A 151 16.07 5.27 -4.36
C TRP A 151 16.63 3.85 -4.46
N GLU A 152 16.26 3.08 -5.49
CA GLU A 152 16.73 1.71 -5.67
C GLU A 152 18.24 1.66 -5.92
N ARG A 153 18.78 2.61 -6.70
CA ARG A 153 20.23 2.73 -6.95
C ARG A 153 20.98 3.05 -5.68
N TRP A 154 20.47 3.99 -4.89
CA TRP A 154 21.01 4.28 -3.56
C TRP A 154 20.97 3.05 -2.65
N ALA A 155 19.83 2.36 -2.56
CA ALA A 155 19.67 1.20 -1.69
C ALA A 155 20.62 0.05 -2.07
N VAL A 156 20.77 -0.25 -3.37
CA VAL A 156 21.73 -1.28 -3.83
C VAL A 156 23.17 -0.89 -3.52
N ALA A 157 23.54 0.37 -3.76
CA ALA A 157 24.88 0.87 -3.44
C ALA A 157 25.17 0.83 -1.93
N GLU A 158 24.20 1.21 -1.11
CA GLU A 158 24.34 1.19 0.35
C GLU A 158 24.45 -0.23 0.89
N LEU A 159 23.59 -1.15 0.45
CA LEU A 159 23.67 -2.56 0.83
C LEU A 159 25.04 -3.15 0.51
N ARG A 160 25.61 -2.84 -0.67
CA ARG A 160 26.93 -3.33 -1.09
C ARG A 160 28.08 -2.88 -0.18
N ARG A 161 27.89 -1.85 0.65
CA ARG A 161 28.88 -1.43 1.65
C ARG A 161 28.90 -2.34 2.88
N HIS A 162 27.82 -3.09 3.11
CA HIS A 162 27.57 -3.82 4.37
C HIS A 162 27.34 -5.32 4.17
N THR A 163 27.20 -5.80 2.93
CA THR A 163 26.95 -7.22 2.65
C THR A 163 27.48 -7.70 1.30
N ASP A 164 28.00 -8.94 1.30
CA ASP A 164 28.37 -9.69 0.11
C ASP A 164 27.21 -10.56 -0.42
N ARG A 165 26.07 -10.62 0.28
CA ARG A 165 24.93 -11.44 -0.16
C ARG A 165 24.47 -11.07 -1.57
N ARG A 166 23.93 -12.04 -2.30
CA ARG A 166 23.31 -11.78 -3.60
C ARG A 166 22.17 -10.76 -3.41
N ILE A 167 22.13 -9.73 -4.23
CA ILE A 167 21.04 -8.74 -4.23
C ILE A 167 20.22 -8.98 -5.49
N ILE A 168 18.91 -9.16 -5.32
CA ILE A 168 17.94 -9.23 -6.41
C ILE A 168 17.18 -7.91 -6.41
N TYR A 169 17.39 -7.09 -7.45
CA TYR A 169 16.54 -5.95 -7.72
C TYR A 169 15.31 -6.40 -8.51
N ARG A 170 14.17 -6.43 -7.84
CA ARG A 170 12.87 -6.71 -8.45
C ARG A 170 12.16 -5.40 -8.80
N ALA A 171 12.20 -5.02 -10.07
CA ALA A 171 11.44 -3.89 -10.58
C ALA A 171 9.93 -4.18 -10.56
N LYS A 172 9.13 -3.10 -10.50
CA LYS A 172 7.67 -3.24 -10.57
C LYS A 172 7.25 -3.88 -11.90
N PRO A 173 6.45 -4.96 -11.92
CA PRO A 173 6.21 -5.73 -13.15
C PRO A 173 5.43 -4.96 -14.23
N SER A 174 4.72 -3.90 -13.85
CA SER A 174 3.97 -3.04 -14.76
C SER A 174 4.82 -1.91 -15.37
N TRP A 175 6.04 -1.67 -14.87
CA TRP A 175 6.86 -0.54 -15.27
C TRP A 175 7.89 -0.92 -16.34
N LEU A 176 7.52 -0.85 -17.62
CA LEU A 176 8.38 -1.24 -18.74
C LEU A 176 9.67 -0.40 -18.88
N GLY A 177 9.73 0.76 -18.23
CA GLY A 177 10.88 1.65 -18.22
C GLY A 177 12.01 1.21 -17.28
N ALA A 178 11.80 0.20 -16.43
CA ALA A 178 12.80 -0.26 -15.49
C ALA A 178 14.08 -0.76 -16.19
N ARG A 179 15.22 -0.60 -15.53
CA ARG A 179 16.56 -0.94 -16.01
C ARG A 179 17.35 -1.69 -14.94
N PRO A 180 18.30 -2.56 -15.34
CA PRO A 180 19.24 -3.17 -14.41
C PRO A 180 20.02 -2.14 -13.58
N ILE A 181 20.33 -2.49 -12.33
CA ILE A 181 21.16 -1.71 -11.42
C ILE A 181 22.45 -2.48 -11.17
N ALA A 182 23.60 -1.84 -11.38
CA ALA A 182 24.91 -2.44 -11.13
C ALA A 182 25.03 -2.92 -9.67
N GLY A 183 25.56 -4.12 -9.47
CA GLY A 183 25.66 -4.73 -8.14
C GLY A 183 24.44 -5.55 -7.71
N ALA A 184 23.38 -5.60 -8.51
CA ALA A 184 22.20 -6.42 -8.29
C ALA A 184 21.80 -7.22 -9.53
N GLU A 185 21.19 -8.37 -9.32
CA GLU A 185 20.51 -9.12 -10.37
C GLU A 185 19.16 -8.49 -10.68
N PHE A 186 18.91 -8.19 -11.95
CA PHE A 186 17.66 -7.58 -12.38
C PHE A 186 16.57 -8.63 -12.62
N GLN A 187 15.43 -8.42 -11.99
CA GLN A 187 14.24 -9.25 -12.17
C GLN A 187 13.01 -8.36 -12.42
N GLN A 188 12.29 -8.62 -13.51
CA GLN A 188 11.02 -7.96 -13.79
C GLN A 188 9.99 -9.01 -14.19
N THR A 189 9.24 -9.49 -13.21
CA THR A 189 8.32 -10.62 -13.40
C THR A 189 6.99 -10.43 -12.68
N ARG A 190 5.91 -10.88 -13.33
CA ARG A 190 4.58 -11.00 -12.72
C ARG A 190 4.42 -12.26 -11.88
N GLU A 191 5.46 -13.08 -11.77
CA GLU A 191 5.46 -14.21 -10.85
C GLU A 191 5.21 -13.78 -9.41
N ASP A 192 4.63 -14.73 -8.68
CA ASP A 192 4.37 -14.61 -7.27
C ASP A 192 5.65 -14.30 -6.50
N VAL A 193 5.65 -13.17 -5.80
CA VAL A 193 6.81 -12.70 -5.04
C VAL A 193 7.20 -13.69 -3.93
N ARG A 194 6.26 -14.52 -3.44
CA ARG A 194 6.52 -15.55 -2.44
C ARG A 194 7.60 -16.54 -2.87
N LYS A 195 7.78 -16.78 -4.17
CA LYS A 195 8.89 -17.59 -4.70
C LYS A 195 10.25 -16.95 -4.46
N MET A 196 10.33 -15.62 -4.52
CA MET A 196 11.56 -14.86 -4.27
C MET A 196 11.85 -14.68 -2.77
N LEU A 197 10.91 -15.05 -1.90
CA LEU A 197 11.08 -15.02 -0.44
C LEU A 197 11.68 -16.33 0.10
N VAL A 198 11.68 -17.41 -0.69
CA VAL A 198 12.40 -18.64 -0.34
C VAL A 198 13.89 -18.34 -0.26
N ASP A 199 14.54 -18.66 0.86
CA ASP A 199 15.98 -18.38 1.08
C ASP A 199 16.33 -16.88 1.01
N CYS A 200 15.35 -16.01 1.27
CA CYS A 200 15.55 -14.57 1.35
C CYS A 200 15.97 -14.16 2.76
N HIS A 201 17.08 -13.43 2.86
CA HIS A 201 17.62 -12.90 4.11
C HIS A 201 16.80 -11.72 4.63
N ALA A 202 16.43 -10.80 3.74
CA ALA A 202 15.67 -9.60 4.03
C ALA A 202 15.00 -9.03 2.77
N VAL A 203 13.82 -8.43 2.94
CA VAL A 203 13.16 -7.59 1.93
C VAL A 203 13.54 -6.14 2.19
N VAL A 204 13.97 -5.41 1.17
CA VAL A 204 14.32 -3.98 1.23
C VAL A 204 13.44 -3.22 0.25
N THR A 205 12.74 -2.17 0.68
CA THR A 205 11.86 -1.40 -0.19
C THR A 205 11.66 0.03 0.31
N HIS A 206 11.25 0.97 -0.55
CA HIS A 206 10.81 2.26 -0.06
C HIS A 206 9.48 2.12 0.70
N HIS A 207 8.44 1.60 0.03
CA HIS A 207 7.09 1.53 0.57
C HIS A 207 6.24 0.38 0.01
N SER A 208 6.86 -0.63 -0.60
CA SER A 208 6.13 -1.70 -1.30
C SER A 208 5.45 -2.67 -0.33
N ASN A 209 4.26 -3.15 -0.70
CA ASN A 209 3.54 -4.22 0.02
C ASN A 209 4.32 -5.55 0.05
N VAL A 210 5.38 -5.71 -0.76
CA VAL A 210 6.29 -6.87 -0.69
C VAL A 210 6.94 -7.00 0.70
N SER A 211 7.09 -5.91 1.45
CA SER A 211 7.51 -5.95 2.85
C SER A 211 6.54 -6.75 3.74
N ILE A 212 5.23 -6.67 3.47
CA ILE A 212 4.20 -7.45 4.16
C ILE A 212 4.26 -8.91 3.77
N ASP A 213 4.43 -9.21 2.46
CA ASP A 213 4.66 -10.58 1.99
C ASP A 213 5.89 -11.21 2.70
N GLY A 214 6.96 -10.43 2.85
CA GLY A 214 8.17 -10.81 3.59
C GLY A 214 7.87 -11.17 5.04
N LEU A 215 7.24 -10.27 5.79
CA LEU A 215 6.93 -10.48 7.20
C LEU A 215 6.04 -11.73 7.42
N ILE A 216 5.03 -11.96 6.57
CA ILE A 216 4.20 -13.17 6.60
C ILE A 216 5.07 -14.42 6.36
N ALA A 217 6.01 -14.35 5.41
CA ALA A 217 6.90 -15.45 5.05
C ALA A 217 8.09 -15.67 6.02
N GLY A 218 8.18 -14.93 7.13
CA GLY A 218 9.32 -15.06 8.06
C GLY A 218 10.59 -14.34 7.60
N VAL A 219 10.47 -13.44 6.62
CA VAL A 219 11.57 -12.64 6.10
C VAL A 219 11.46 -11.21 6.64
N PRO A 220 12.49 -10.68 7.30
CA PRO A 220 12.47 -9.35 7.91
C PRO A 220 12.47 -8.28 6.81
N ALA A 221 11.87 -7.14 7.13
CA ALA A 221 11.73 -6.04 6.20
C ALA A 221 12.63 -4.87 6.59
N PHE A 222 13.12 -4.17 5.57
CA PHE A 222 13.63 -2.82 5.66
C PHE A 222 12.74 -1.93 4.80
N CYS A 223 12.12 -0.91 5.39
CA CYS A 223 11.31 0.04 4.64
C CYS A 223 11.38 1.46 5.18
N ILE A 224 11.29 2.43 4.26
CA ILE A 224 11.24 3.86 4.59
C ILE A 224 9.82 4.24 5.05
N GLU A 225 8.81 3.76 4.33
CA GLU A 225 7.40 4.04 4.61
C GLU A 225 6.54 2.78 4.46
N GLY A 226 5.28 2.90 4.87
CA GLY A 226 4.27 1.86 4.72
C GLY A 226 3.97 1.13 6.02
N VAL A 227 2.97 0.24 5.96
CA VAL A 227 2.39 -0.40 7.16
C VAL A 227 3.29 -1.49 7.75
N ALA A 228 4.38 -1.86 7.08
CA ALA A 228 5.40 -2.76 7.62
C ALA A 228 6.35 -2.06 8.60
N SER A 229 6.41 -0.72 8.60
CA SER A 229 7.37 0.07 9.38
C SER A 229 7.45 -0.27 10.88
N PRO A 230 6.37 -0.68 11.58
CA PRO A 230 6.48 -0.99 13.02
C PRO A 230 7.38 -2.20 13.32
N LEU A 231 7.56 -3.11 12.36
CA LEU A 231 8.44 -4.29 12.47
C LEU A 231 9.63 -4.26 11.51
N ALA A 232 9.72 -3.24 10.65
CA ALA A 232 10.83 -3.07 9.74
C ALA A 232 11.94 -2.19 10.35
N LEU A 233 13.13 -2.26 9.77
CA LEU A 233 14.20 -1.27 10.00
C LEU A 233 14.28 -0.29 8.83
N TYR A 234 14.81 0.91 9.03
CA TYR A 234 15.14 1.81 7.92
C TYR A 234 16.64 1.78 7.58
N ASP A 235 17.48 1.56 8.58
CA ASP A 235 18.93 1.64 8.49
C ASP A 235 19.51 0.38 7.82
N LEU A 236 19.95 0.52 6.57
CA LEU A 236 20.51 -0.56 5.76
C LEU A 236 21.89 -1.02 6.24
N SER A 237 22.59 -0.25 7.08
CA SER A 237 23.85 -0.71 7.68
C SER A 237 23.66 -1.93 8.59
N ARG A 238 22.42 -2.13 9.07
CA ARG A 238 22.02 -3.28 9.89
C ARG A 238 21.55 -4.49 9.09
N ILE A 239 21.80 -4.54 7.78
CA ILE A 239 21.30 -5.61 6.90
C ILE A 239 21.73 -7.01 7.36
N GLU A 240 22.91 -7.15 7.96
CA GLU A 240 23.42 -8.43 8.50
C GLU A 240 22.68 -8.89 9.75
N GLU A 241 22.12 -7.95 10.51
CA GLU A 241 21.43 -8.17 11.79
C GLU A 241 20.00 -7.62 11.75
N PRO A 242 19.15 -8.15 10.87
CA PRO A 242 17.82 -7.60 10.68
C PRO A 242 16.91 -7.90 11.88
N ARG A 243 15.83 -7.14 12.01
CA ARG A 243 14.86 -7.35 13.09
C ARG A 243 14.05 -8.62 12.88
N ARG A 244 14.24 -9.63 13.75
CA ARG A 244 13.56 -10.94 13.73
C ARG A 244 12.70 -11.19 14.98
N HIS A 245 12.06 -10.14 15.47
CA HIS A 245 11.21 -10.22 16.65
C HIS A 245 10.07 -9.21 16.54
N GLY A 246 9.02 -9.44 17.32
CA GLY A 246 7.81 -8.63 17.33
C GLY A 246 6.58 -9.42 16.89
N ASP A 247 5.42 -8.88 17.24
CA ASP A 247 4.13 -9.54 17.05
C ASP A 247 3.62 -9.30 15.62
N ARG A 248 4.09 -10.14 14.69
CA ARG A 248 3.68 -10.10 13.28
C ARG A 248 2.19 -10.35 13.11
N GLU A 249 1.62 -11.26 13.88
CA GLU A 249 0.21 -11.57 13.75
C GLU A 249 -0.64 -10.37 14.16
N GLN A 250 -0.31 -9.71 15.27
CA GLN A 250 -1.01 -8.49 15.68
C GLN A 250 -0.87 -7.37 14.65
N LEU A 251 0.32 -7.17 14.08
CA LEU A 251 0.49 -6.18 13.00
C LEU A 251 -0.48 -6.47 11.84
N MET A 252 -0.62 -7.73 11.44
CA MET A 252 -1.52 -8.13 10.35
C MET A 252 -3.00 -8.04 10.74
N ARG A 253 -3.35 -8.23 12.02
CA ARG A 253 -4.70 -7.95 12.53
C ARG A 253 -5.07 -6.49 12.34
N ASP A 254 -4.15 -5.58 12.70
CA ASP A 254 -4.37 -4.14 12.54
C ASP A 254 -4.46 -3.74 11.06
N ILE A 255 -3.54 -4.24 10.22
CA ILE A 255 -3.55 -3.97 8.77
C ILE A 255 -4.79 -4.55 8.08
N SER A 256 -5.36 -5.64 8.60
CA SER A 256 -6.54 -6.26 8.00
C SER A 256 -7.72 -5.29 7.91
N TRP A 257 -7.85 -4.37 8.88
CA TRP A 257 -8.86 -3.30 8.92
C TRP A 257 -8.52 -2.09 8.04
N CYS A 258 -7.37 -2.10 7.37
CA CYS A 258 -6.94 -1.07 6.42
C CYS A 258 -7.17 -1.47 4.96
N GLN A 259 -7.87 -2.58 4.69
CA GLN A 259 -8.21 -2.99 3.34
C GLN A 259 -9.59 -3.65 3.28
N PHE A 260 -10.31 -3.39 2.20
CA PHE A 260 -11.67 -3.87 1.99
C PHE A 260 -11.83 -4.35 0.55
N ASN A 261 -12.66 -5.35 0.34
CA ASN A 261 -13.03 -5.75 -1.01
C ASN A 261 -14.21 -4.91 -1.53
N VAL A 262 -14.51 -5.03 -2.82
CA VAL A 262 -15.58 -4.27 -3.48
C VAL A 262 -16.96 -4.49 -2.85
N HIS A 263 -17.26 -5.69 -2.36
CA HIS A 263 -18.54 -5.98 -1.70
C HIS A 263 -18.63 -5.26 -0.34
N GLU A 264 -17.59 -5.33 0.48
CA GLU A 264 -17.52 -4.60 1.75
C GLU A 264 -17.63 -3.08 1.56
N MET A 265 -17.05 -2.55 0.47
CA MET A 265 -17.21 -1.14 0.10
C MET A 265 -18.66 -0.84 -0.28
N THR A 266 -19.28 -1.65 -1.14
CA THR A 266 -20.69 -1.50 -1.55
C THR A 266 -21.65 -1.57 -0.36
N ASP A 267 -21.40 -2.46 0.60
CA ASP A 267 -22.27 -2.64 1.78
C ASP A 267 -21.99 -1.61 2.89
N GLY A 268 -21.06 -0.68 2.65
CA GLY A 268 -20.70 0.40 3.56
C GLY A 268 -19.86 -0.04 4.76
N VAL A 269 -19.33 -1.26 4.77
CA VAL A 269 -18.47 -1.77 5.85
C VAL A 269 -17.22 -0.91 5.99
N ALA A 270 -16.56 -0.62 4.86
CA ALA A 270 -15.38 0.24 4.84
C ALA A 270 -15.69 1.64 5.40
N TRP A 271 -16.79 2.24 4.97
CA TRP A 271 -17.16 3.60 5.37
C TRP A 271 -17.56 3.69 6.84
N ARG A 272 -18.37 2.74 7.35
CA ARG A 272 -18.71 2.66 8.78
C ARG A 272 -17.47 2.54 9.64
N HIS A 273 -16.55 1.64 9.28
CA HIS A 273 -15.31 1.45 10.01
C HIS A 273 -14.52 2.77 10.12
N LEU A 274 -14.32 3.49 9.01
CA LEU A 274 -13.60 4.77 9.05
C LEU A 274 -14.27 5.82 9.95
N LYS A 275 -15.62 5.85 10.01
CA LYS A 275 -16.37 6.75 10.91
C LYS A 275 -16.28 6.32 12.36
N GLU A 276 -16.40 5.03 12.66
CA GLU A 276 -16.26 4.45 14.00
C GLU A 276 -14.85 4.61 14.58
N GLU A 277 -13.85 4.65 13.71
CA GLU A 277 -12.47 5.00 14.05
C GLU A 277 -12.28 6.52 14.27
N GLY A 278 -13.30 7.34 14.04
CA GLY A 278 -13.24 8.79 14.21
C GLY A 278 -12.36 9.48 13.16
N LEU A 279 -12.10 8.83 12.03
CA LEU A 279 -11.22 9.34 10.97
C LEU A 279 -11.94 10.29 10.01
N LEU A 280 -13.27 10.26 10.01
CA LEU A 280 -14.16 10.99 9.12
C LEU A 280 -15.19 11.76 9.97
N ASN A 281 -14.76 12.91 10.49
CA ASN A 281 -15.61 13.85 11.21
C ASN A 281 -16.02 15.00 10.30
#